data_AF-A0A959NZ44-F1
#
_entry.id   AF-A0A959NZ44-F1
#
_cell.length_a   1.000
_cell.length_b   1.000
_cell.length_c   1.000
_cell.angle_alpha   90.00
_cell.angle_beta   90.00
_cell.angle_gamma   90.00
#
_symmetry.space_group_name_H-M   'P 1'
#
loop_
_entity.id
_entity.type
_entity.pdbx_description
1 polymer ?
#
loop_
_entity_poly.entity_id
_entity_poly.type
_entity_poly.pdbx_seq_one_letter_code
_entity_poly.pdbx_strand_id
1 'polypeptide(L)'
;MGIQIWNIDKILTEAKYFIKEFGELPGRKKLTKMGRGDFINAVNKYYPGNMTQLRIDLNAPTGQKPSGYWTKEQIIKESKKLIKKEKEFPSQKRLSELGLNTISIYAQRYFGGLYGLAIACGINSETLWTKSGHWKNIENIKKEIEVVIDQLGRFPTTTDLRRIGKHNLLSAISSNFDGIKNVRKILGYTKKLPIAKDGHYCDSFSEVIVDDFLFMNDIPHKRNIQFNFTNIKCRPDFILENMTIVEVLMADYRINNHKGRYKQYVTRYRKKRKAYLDANMDLIEVFPCELTDKDKMEKKFEIIANKVNAPFPYKLEDFTNIIFFDKKSPGYWSIADNIKKELLPLVKKYGKIPSIKLLREIGRHDIEGAIINNYGSYRAVGEVLGLDVNSIMKPQKYWQDIRNIKKELAPIISQYGYIPGKSELKRIGKSSLVAAVESYFISFKDLANKLGTEYKTLKLSNGHWQNIDNIQNELDKVVKKLKRFPTAKDFKSLRLSGLLKGILNNFGTLRDAAIELGFDAPQNKPKGYWKIKRNLFEELDQFYQKYNCIPSCKIIEKENSMLMYSIRNYHGGMIKMRTEYLSLRDL
;
A
#
# COMPACT_ATOMS: atom_id res chain seq x y z
N MET A 1 -27.27 -19.49 36.25
CA MET A 1 -25.97 -20.05 35.79
C MET A 1 -25.05 -20.08 37.00
N GLY A 2 -24.55 -21.25 37.40
CA GLY A 2 -23.61 -21.36 38.51
C GLY A 2 -22.36 -20.52 38.23
N ILE A 3 -22.00 -19.64 39.17
CA ILE A 3 -20.74 -18.89 39.15
C ILE A 3 -19.65 -19.93 38.94
N GLN A 4 -18.95 -19.86 37.80
CA GLN A 4 -17.94 -20.84 37.48
C GLN A 4 -16.68 -20.51 38.29
N ILE A 5 -16.69 -20.90 39.56
CA ILE A 5 -15.58 -20.67 40.49
C ILE A 5 -14.32 -21.31 39.89
N TRP A 6 -13.27 -20.50 39.74
CA TRP A 6 -11.96 -20.98 39.36
C TRP A 6 -11.24 -21.45 40.61
N ASN A 7 -10.88 -22.72 40.64
CA ASN A 7 -10.02 -23.33 41.64
C ASN A 7 -8.90 -24.11 40.92
N ILE A 8 -7.95 -24.64 41.70
CA ILE A 8 -6.79 -25.37 41.17
C ILE A 8 -7.23 -26.56 40.31
N ASP A 9 -8.21 -27.36 40.75
CA ASP A 9 -8.67 -28.55 40.02
C ASP A 9 -9.27 -28.22 38.66
N LYS A 10 -10.07 -27.15 38.59
CA LYS A 10 -10.64 -26.68 37.32
C LYS A 10 -9.56 -26.15 36.38
N ILE A 11 -8.55 -25.45 36.92
CA ILE A 11 -7.40 -25.00 36.13
C ILE A 11 -6.64 -26.21 35.57
N LEU A 12 -6.36 -27.23 36.38
CA LEU A 12 -5.72 -28.47 35.95
C LEU A 12 -6.54 -29.19 34.86
N THR A 13 -7.86 -29.27 35.04
CA THR A 13 -8.78 -29.93 34.10
C THR A 13 -8.78 -29.23 32.73
N GLU A 14 -8.93 -27.90 32.72
CA GLU A 14 -8.89 -27.10 31.49
C GLU A 14 -7.50 -27.14 30.83
N ALA A 15 -6.43 -27.13 31.63
CA ALA A 15 -5.07 -27.25 31.13
C ALA A 15 -4.82 -28.62 30.46
N LYS A 16 -5.29 -29.72 31.07
CA LYS A 16 -5.24 -31.07 30.48
C LYS A 16 -6.06 -31.16 29.20
N TYR A 17 -7.23 -30.52 29.16
CA TYR A 17 -8.02 -30.41 27.92
C TYR A 17 -7.22 -29.73 26.80
N PHE A 18 -6.56 -28.61 27.11
CA PHE A 18 -5.73 -27.92 26.11
C PHE A 18 -4.55 -28.77 25.62
N ILE A 19 -3.88 -29.50 26.51
CA ILE A 19 -2.80 -30.40 26.13
C ILE A 19 -3.33 -31.51 25.21
N LYS A 20 -4.48 -32.10 25.54
CA LYS A 20 -5.13 -33.12 24.69
C LYS A 20 -5.51 -32.57 23.31
N GLU A 21 -6.06 -31.37 23.25
CA GLU A 21 -6.56 -30.75 22.02
C GLU A 21 -5.42 -30.22 21.11
N PHE A 22 -4.37 -29.65 21.69
CA PHE A 22 -3.33 -28.94 20.93
C PHE A 22 -1.96 -29.62 20.95
N GLY A 23 -1.82 -30.75 21.65
CA GLY A 23 -0.54 -31.43 21.90
C GLY A 23 0.39 -30.71 22.88
N GLU A 24 0.04 -29.50 23.31
CA GLU A 24 0.79 -28.68 24.25
C GLU A 24 -0.15 -27.71 24.99
N LEU A 25 0.26 -27.18 26.13
CA LEU A 25 -0.46 -26.08 26.77
C LEU A 25 -0.21 -24.79 25.96
N PRO A 26 -1.21 -24.12 25.35
CA PRO A 26 -0.99 -22.94 24.52
C PRO A 26 -0.39 -21.76 25.30
N GLY A 27 0.53 -21.00 24.67
CA GLY A 27 1.10 -19.80 25.29
C GLY A 27 0.11 -18.63 25.37
N ARG A 28 0.42 -17.60 26.18
CA ARG A 28 -0.45 -16.43 26.44
C ARG A 28 -1.03 -15.81 25.17
N LYS A 29 -0.22 -15.58 24.14
CA LYS A 29 -0.69 -15.01 22.86
C LYS A 29 -1.73 -15.88 22.14
N LYS A 30 -1.54 -17.21 22.14
CA LYS A 30 -2.46 -18.16 21.50
C LYS A 30 -3.77 -18.26 22.31
N LEU A 31 -3.68 -18.38 23.63
CA LEU A 31 -4.84 -18.33 24.54
C LEU A 31 -5.64 -17.04 24.38
N THR A 32 -5.00 -15.87 24.28
CA THR A 32 -5.69 -14.59 24.03
C THR A 32 -6.40 -14.56 22.67
N LYS A 33 -5.76 -15.06 21.61
CA LYS A 33 -6.41 -15.16 20.28
C LYS A 33 -7.61 -16.12 20.27
N MET A 34 -7.59 -17.14 21.12
CA MET A 34 -8.69 -18.08 21.30
C MET A 34 -9.78 -17.56 22.25
N GLY A 35 -9.66 -16.33 22.74
CA GLY A 35 -10.60 -15.76 23.72
C GLY A 35 -10.49 -16.35 25.12
N ARG A 36 -9.44 -17.14 25.41
CA ARG A 36 -9.20 -17.78 26.73
C ARG A 36 -8.40 -16.89 27.68
N GLY A 37 -8.80 -15.62 27.75
CA GLY A 37 -8.23 -14.66 28.71
C GLY A 37 -8.63 -14.97 30.16
N ASP A 38 -9.81 -15.55 30.33
CA ASP A 38 -10.35 -16.08 31.59
C ASP A 38 -9.41 -17.09 32.24
N PHE A 39 -8.94 -18.08 31.48
CA PHE A 39 -8.02 -19.11 31.96
C PHE A 39 -6.67 -18.51 32.35
N ILE A 40 -6.13 -17.57 31.55
CA ILE A 40 -4.87 -16.88 31.89
C ILE A 40 -5.01 -16.15 33.24
N ASN A 41 -6.11 -15.44 33.44
CA ASN A 41 -6.36 -14.71 34.68
C ASN A 41 -6.56 -15.66 35.85
N ALA A 42 -7.27 -16.77 35.65
CA ALA A 42 -7.47 -17.79 36.68
C ALA A 42 -6.15 -18.43 37.12
N VAL A 43 -5.30 -18.80 36.16
CA VAL A 43 -3.96 -19.37 36.43
C VAL A 43 -3.11 -18.40 37.24
N ASN A 44 -3.08 -17.11 36.86
CA ASN A 44 -2.27 -16.12 37.59
C ASN A 44 -2.83 -15.79 38.99
N LYS A 45 -4.13 -15.98 39.21
CA LYS A 45 -4.79 -15.62 40.47
C LYS A 45 -4.83 -16.78 41.47
N TYR A 46 -5.03 -18.00 40.99
CA TYR A 46 -5.35 -19.15 41.83
C TYR A 46 -4.35 -20.30 41.74
N TYR A 47 -3.41 -20.28 40.80
CA TYR A 47 -2.41 -21.34 40.65
C TYR A 47 -1.04 -20.87 41.15
N PRO A 48 -0.48 -21.45 42.21
CA PRO A 48 0.81 -21.02 42.77
C PRO A 48 1.91 -21.16 41.72
N GLY A 49 2.72 -20.12 41.52
CA GLY A 49 3.78 -20.09 40.49
C GLY A 49 3.26 -19.90 39.04
N ASN A 50 1.99 -19.51 38.88
CA ASN A 50 1.38 -19.09 37.62
C ASN A 50 1.46 -20.16 36.51
N MET A 51 1.44 -19.70 35.26
CA MET A 51 1.51 -20.55 34.06
C MET A 51 2.80 -21.38 33.98
N THR A 52 3.88 -20.95 34.63
CA THR A 52 5.14 -21.69 34.64
C THR A 52 5.02 -22.93 35.51
N GLN A 53 4.58 -22.78 36.76
CA GLN A 53 4.40 -23.91 37.66
C GLN A 53 3.30 -24.86 37.17
N LEU A 54 2.19 -24.33 36.63
CA LEU A 54 1.16 -25.17 36.02
C LEU A 54 1.70 -26.07 34.90
N ARG A 55 2.67 -25.58 34.12
CA ARG A 55 3.31 -26.39 33.08
C ARG A 55 4.22 -27.45 33.68
N ILE A 56 4.95 -27.13 34.74
CA ILE A 56 5.79 -28.09 35.47
C ILE A 56 4.92 -29.21 36.04
N ASP A 57 3.85 -28.86 36.75
CA ASP A 57 2.96 -29.82 37.42
C ASP A 57 2.23 -30.74 36.44
N LEU A 58 2.01 -30.28 35.20
CA LEU A 58 1.39 -31.05 34.12
C LEU A 58 2.39 -31.75 33.20
N ASN A 59 3.69 -31.70 33.53
CA ASN A 59 4.77 -32.17 32.67
C ASN A 59 4.67 -31.63 31.23
N ALA A 60 4.19 -30.40 31.09
CA ALA A 60 3.98 -29.71 29.83
C ALA A 60 5.16 -28.79 29.50
N PRO A 61 5.51 -28.59 28.21
CA PRO A 61 6.63 -27.73 27.84
C PRO A 61 6.44 -26.29 28.35
N THR A 62 7.35 -25.80 29.19
CA THR A 62 7.30 -24.45 29.80
C THR A 62 7.42 -23.30 28.79
N GLY A 63 7.82 -23.57 27.54
CA GLY A 63 8.10 -22.58 26.50
C GLY A 63 9.37 -21.77 26.79
N GLN A 64 9.57 -21.38 28.05
CA GLN A 64 10.86 -21.02 28.62
C GLN A 64 11.64 -22.28 28.93
N LYS A 65 12.69 -22.48 28.15
CA LYS A 65 13.65 -23.53 28.43
C LYS A 65 14.36 -23.22 29.76
N PRO A 66 14.64 -24.23 30.60
CA PRO A 66 15.25 -24.00 31.91
C PRO A 66 16.58 -23.25 31.78
N SER A 67 16.98 -22.59 32.87
CA SER A 67 18.32 -21.98 32.94
C SER A 67 19.37 -23.04 32.59
N GLY A 68 20.31 -22.68 31.71
CA GLY A 68 21.33 -23.61 31.20
C GLY A 68 20.91 -24.45 29.98
N TYR A 69 19.65 -24.44 29.55
CA TYR A 69 19.23 -25.21 28.36
C TYR A 69 19.93 -24.76 27.07
N TRP A 70 20.13 -23.44 26.91
CA TRP A 70 20.77 -22.90 25.72
C TRP A 70 22.29 -23.05 25.81
N THR A 71 22.78 -24.26 25.61
CA THR A 71 24.20 -24.52 25.36
C THR A 71 24.54 -24.29 23.89
N LYS A 72 25.84 -24.26 23.54
CA LYS A 72 26.32 -24.19 22.14
C LYS A 72 25.70 -25.28 21.26
N GLU A 73 25.62 -26.49 21.78
CA GLU A 73 25.15 -27.68 21.06
C GLU A 73 23.63 -27.62 20.87
N GLN A 74 22.91 -27.19 21.91
CA GLN A 74 21.46 -27.11 21.88
C GLN A 74 20.95 -26.04 20.90
N ILE A 75 21.64 -24.90 20.82
CA ILE A 75 21.27 -23.86 19.86
C ILE A 75 21.58 -24.27 18.41
N ILE A 76 22.66 -25.02 18.16
CA ILE A 76 22.93 -25.63 16.85
C ILE A 76 21.81 -26.62 16.49
N LYS A 77 21.41 -27.49 17.42
CA LYS A 77 20.35 -28.50 17.22
C LYS A 77 19.00 -27.86 16.87
N GLU A 78 18.58 -26.84 17.60
CA GLU A 78 17.31 -26.14 17.33
C GLU A 78 17.38 -25.35 16.01
N SER A 79 18.53 -24.75 15.69
CA SER A 79 18.73 -24.03 14.43
C SER A 79 18.71 -24.99 13.22
N LYS A 80 19.31 -26.18 13.31
CA LYS A 80 19.20 -27.24 12.28
C LYS A 80 17.76 -27.67 11.99
N LYS A 81 16.92 -27.81 13.03
CA LYS A 81 15.49 -28.08 12.84
C LYS A 81 14.79 -26.93 12.11
N LEU A 82 15.13 -25.70 12.45
CA LEU A 82 14.55 -24.51 11.84
C LEU A 82 14.93 -24.38 10.36
N ILE A 83 16.19 -24.65 10.01
CA ILE A 83 16.67 -24.68 8.62
C ILE A 83 15.91 -25.73 7.81
N LYS A 84 15.72 -26.95 8.35
CA LYS A 84 14.94 -27.99 7.67
C LYS A 84 13.50 -27.56 7.40
N LYS A 85 12.92 -26.74 8.28
CA LYS A 85 11.55 -26.24 8.16
C LYS A 85 11.42 -25.09 7.17
N GLU A 86 12.29 -24.08 7.25
CA GLU A 86 12.22 -22.88 6.40
C GLU A 86 12.97 -23.05 5.06
N LYS A 87 13.68 -24.16 4.87
CA LYS A 87 14.56 -24.48 3.71
C LYS A 87 15.77 -23.54 3.53
N GLU A 88 15.91 -22.54 4.38
CA GLU A 88 17.04 -21.61 4.43
C GLU A 88 17.33 -21.18 5.88
N PHE A 89 18.50 -20.58 6.11
CA PHE A 89 18.81 -19.99 7.43
C PHE A 89 18.05 -18.67 7.60
N PRO A 90 17.18 -18.52 8.61
CA PRO A 90 16.33 -17.33 8.71
C PRO A 90 17.12 -16.05 9.02
N SER A 91 16.73 -14.95 8.38
CA SER A 91 17.22 -13.62 8.76
C SER A 91 16.74 -13.21 10.16
N GLN A 92 17.40 -12.23 10.77
CA GLN A 92 16.99 -11.71 12.09
C GLN A 92 15.55 -11.19 12.10
N LYS A 93 15.11 -10.53 11.01
CA LYS A 93 13.72 -10.10 10.84
C LYS A 93 12.77 -11.30 10.85
N ARG A 94 13.12 -12.36 10.11
CA ARG A 94 12.32 -13.59 10.03
C ARG A 94 12.25 -14.31 11.38
N LEU A 95 13.35 -14.38 12.13
CA LEU A 95 13.36 -14.92 13.50
C LEU A 95 12.41 -14.15 14.42
N SER A 96 12.35 -12.83 14.30
CA SER A 96 11.43 -11.98 15.07
C SER A 96 9.96 -12.25 14.71
N GLU A 97 9.65 -12.41 13.42
CA GLU A 97 8.30 -12.80 12.95
C GLU A 97 7.88 -14.18 13.49
N LEU A 98 8.82 -15.12 13.60
CA LEU A 98 8.61 -16.45 14.17
C LEU A 98 8.61 -16.47 15.70
N GLY A 99 8.93 -15.35 16.37
CA GLY A 99 9.05 -15.27 17.82
C GLY A 99 10.27 -16.00 18.39
N LEU A 100 11.30 -16.25 17.58
CA LEU A 100 12.51 -17.00 17.90
C LEU A 100 13.72 -16.09 18.16
N ASN A 101 13.49 -14.90 18.73
CA ASN A 101 14.55 -13.93 19.03
C ASN A 101 15.65 -14.48 19.94
N THR A 102 15.32 -15.46 20.77
CA THR A 102 16.27 -16.19 21.62
C THR A 102 17.41 -16.79 20.80
N ILE A 103 17.13 -17.30 19.59
CA ILE A 103 18.17 -17.84 18.72
C ILE A 103 19.18 -16.75 18.34
N SER A 104 18.71 -15.56 17.97
CA SER A 104 19.58 -14.44 17.63
C SER A 104 20.46 -13.99 18.80
N ILE A 105 19.92 -13.99 20.02
CA ILE A 105 20.66 -13.60 21.22
C ILE A 105 21.79 -14.60 21.51
N TYR A 106 21.50 -15.91 21.49
CA TYR A 106 22.50 -16.93 21.77
C TYR A 106 23.47 -17.16 20.60
N ALA A 107 23.05 -16.89 19.36
CA ALA A 107 23.94 -16.81 18.21
C ALA A 107 25.03 -15.75 18.42
N GLN A 108 24.63 -14.55 18.87
CA GLN A 108 25.57 -13.48 19.21
C GLN A 108 26.53 -13.91 20.32
N ARG A 109 26.00 -14.51 21.39
CA ARG A 109 26.79 -14.88 22.57
C ARG A 109 27.81 -15.98 22.30
N TYR A 110 27.47 -16.99 21.51
CA TYR A 110 28.30 -18.20 21.36
C TYR A 110 29.04 -18.30 20.04
N PHE A 111 28.59 -17.59 19.00
CA PHE A 111 29.10 -17.74 17.64
C PHE A 111 29.39 -16.39 16.96
N GLY A 112 29.38 -15.28 17.71
CA GLY A 112 29.62 -13.95 17.15
C GLY A 112 28.50 -13.44 16.21
N GLY A 113 27.33 -14.08 16.23
CA GLY A 113 26.16 -13.68 15.46
C GLY A 113 25.52 -14.84 14.70
N LEU A 114 24.48 -14.53 13.93
CA LEU A 114 23.73 -15.50 13.13
C LEU A 114 24.62 -16.21 12.08
N TYR A 115 25.63 -15.52 11.57
CA TYR A 115 26.57 -16.07 10.61
C TYR A 115 27.38 -17.24 11.18
N GLY A 116 28.04 -17.04 12.33
CA GLY A 116 28.82 -18.10 12.95
C GLY A 116 27.94 -19.27 13.39
N LEU A 117 26.72 -18.99 13.84
CA LEU A 117 25.76 -20.06 14.17
C LEU A 117 25.37 -20.88 12.93
N ALA A 118 25.19 -20.23 11.79
CA ALA A 118 24.84 -20.91 10.55
C ALA A 118 25.98 -21.80 10.02
N ILE A 119 27.24 -21.36 10.12
CA ILE A 119 28.42 -22.20 9.87
C ILE A 119 28.43 -23.40 10.84
N ALA A 120 28.20 -23.17 12.13
CA ALA A 120 28.12 -24.24 13.13
C ALA A 120 26.95 -25.22 12.87
N CYS A 121 25.92 -24.79 12.13
CA CYS A 121 24.84 -25.65 11.66
C CYS A 121 25.20 -26.47 10.41
N GLY A 122 26.43 -26.37 9.90
CA GLY A 122 26.88 -27.07 8.70
C GLY A 122 26.40 -26.43 7.40
N ILE A 123 25.89 -25.20 7.46
CA ILE A 123 25.61 -24.47 6.23
C ILE A 123 26.94 -23.92 5.72
N ASN A 124 27.27 -24.27 4.48
CA ASN A 124 28.47 -23.78 3.82
C ASN A 124 28.46 -22.25 3.83
N SER A 125 29.54 -21.64 4.33
CA SER A 125 29.73 -20.18 4.37
C SER A 125 29.52 -19.52 3.00
N GLU A 126 29.76 -20.27 1.93
CA GLU A 126 29.54 -19.85 0.54
C GLU A 126 28.07 -19.63 0.17
N THR A 127 27.13 -20.23 0.92
CA THR A 127 25.68 -20.16 0.67
C THR A 127 24.94 -19.18 1.59
N LEU A 128 25.55 -18.79 2.71
CA LEU A 128 24.92 -17.96 3.75
C LEU A 128 24.94 -16.47 3.45
N TRP A 129 25.94 -16.04 2.70
CA TRP A 129 26.06 -14.72 2.15
C TRP A 129 26.38 -14.88 0.68
N THR A 130 25.84 -13.99 -0.14
CA THR A 130 26.50 -13.64 -1.39
C THR A 130 27.95 -13.31 -1.02
N LYS A 131 28.91 -14.20 -1.31
CA LYS A 131 30.35 -14.07 -0.97
C LYS A 131 30.79 -12.62 -1.12
N SER A 132 31.76 -12.15 -0.33
CA SER A 132 32.46 -10.89 -0.66
C SER A 132 32.89 -10.97 -2.13
N GLY A 133 32.37 -10.07 -2.97
CA GLY A 133 32.57 -10.10 -4.43
C GLY A 133 31.50 -10.81 -5.27
N HIS A 134 30.46 -11.43 -4.70
CA HIS A 134 29.34 -12.01 -5.46
C HIS A 134 28.69 -10.97 -6.38
N TRP A 135 28.41 -9.79 -5.83
CA TRP A 135 27.88 -8.63 -6.55
C TRP A 135 28.91 -7.94 -7.45
N LYS A 136 30.19 -8.35 -7.39
CA LYS A 136 31.26 -7.93 -8.31
C LYS A 136 31.45 -8.92 -9.47
N ASN A 137 30.81 -10.08 -9.42
CA ASN A 137 30.86 -11.09 -10.48
C ASN A 137 29.68 -10.90 -11.43
N ILE A 138 29.99 -10.65 -12.70
CA ILE A 138 29.00 -10.39 -13.74
C ILE A 138 28.05 -11.58 -14.00
N GLU A 139 28.49 -12.82 -13.82
CA GLU A 139 27.63 -14.00 -14.01
C GLU A 139 26.55 -14.12 -12.94
N ASN A 140 26.82 -13.64 -11.73
CA ASN A 140 25.79 -13.58 -10.68
C ASN A 140 24.77 -12.47 -10.98
N ILE A 141 25.23 -11.32 -11.47
CA ILE A 141 24.35 -10.26 -11.96
C ILE A 141 23.49 -10.78 -13.10
N LYS A 142 24.06 -11.54 -14.04
CA LYS A 142 23.36 -12.15 -15.17
C LYS A 142 22.20 -13.00 -14.69
N LYS A 143 22.44 -13.97 -13.80
CA LYS A 143 21.40 -14.86 -13.25
C LYS A 143 20.25 -14.09 -12.60
N GLU A 144 20.57 -13.10 -11.77
CA GLU A 144 19.56 -12.26 -11.12
C GLU A 144 18.78 -11.38 -12.10
N ILE A 145 19.45 -10.87 -13.14
CA ILE A 145 18.82 -10.09 -14.20
C ILE A 145 17.93 -10.97 -15.08
N GLU A 146 18.32 -12.20 -15.40
CA GLU A 146 17.53 -13.13 -16.24
C GLU A 146 16.17 -13.41 -15.63
N VAL A 147 16.09 -13.65 -14.31
CA VAL A 147 14.81 -13.79 -13.59
C VAL A 147 13.92 -12.55 -13.78
N VAL A 148 14.52 -11.36 -13.79
CA VAL A 148 13.79 -10.11 -14.03
C VAL A 148 13.39 -9.97 -15.51
N ILE A 149 14.23 -10.42 -16.44
CA ILE A 149 13.94 -10.42 -17.87
C ILE A 149 12.75 -11.32 -18.16
N ASP A 150 12.73 -12.54 -17.63
CA ASP A 150 11.63 -13.48 -17.78
C ASP A 150 10.31 -12.88 -17.26
N GLN A 151 10.38 -12.17 -16.12
CA GLN A 151 9.22 -11.48 -15.56
C GLN A 151 8.72 -10.31 -16.43
N LEU A 152 9.61 -9.61 -17.13
CA LEU A 152 9.29 -8.38 -17.87
C LEU A 152 9.13 -8.60 -19.39
N GLY A 153 9.57 -9.72 -19.93
CA GLY A 153 9.71 -9.96 -21.36
C GLY A 153 10.76 -9.07 -22.05
N ARG A 154 11.56 -8.30 -21.29
CA ARG A 154 12.59 -7.38 -21.83
C ARG A 154 13.67 -7.07 -20.80
N PHE A 155 14.82 -6.57 -21.27
CA PHE A 155 15.89 -6.12 -20.38
C PHE A 155 15.43 -4.98 -19.45
N PRO A 156 15.61 -5.09 -18.12
CA PRO A 156 15.11 -4.11 -17.16
C PRO A 156 15.77 -2.73 -17.29
N THR A 157 15.04 -1.70 -16.90
CA THR A 157 15.55 -0.35 -16.65
C THR A 157 15.80 -0.14 -15.15
N THR A 158 16.50 0.94 -14.78
CA THR A 158 16.65 1.35 -13.38
C THR A 158 15.32 1.50 -12.66
N THR A 159 14.29 2.01 -13.36
CA THR A 159 12.93 2.17 -12.81
C THR A 159 12.28 0.82 -12.56
N ASP A 160 12.45 -0.14 -13.47
CA ASP A 160 11.89 -1.48 -13.32
C ASP A 160 12.43 -2.16 -12.06
N LEU A 161 13.77 -2.14 -11.86
CA LEU A 161 14.42 -2.76 -10.70
C LEU A 161 13.97 -2.14 -9.36
N ARG A 162 13.74 -0.82 -9.32
CA ARG A 162 13.18 -0.16 -8.11
C ARG A 162 11.75 -0.60 -7.85
N ARG A 163 10.92 -0.68 -8.89
CA ARG A 163 9.49 -1.02 -8.77
C ARG A 163 9.29 -2.44 -8.23
N ILE A 164 10.13 -3.38 -8.64
CA ILE A 164 10.07 -4.79 -8.19
C ILE A 164 10.85 -5.07 -6.90
N GLY A 165 11.39 -4.02 -6.24
CA GLY A 165 12.10 -4.15 -4.96
C GLY A 165 13.51 -4.76 -5.05
N LYS A 166 14.09 -4.89 -6.25
CA LYS A 166 15.45 -5.42 -6.47
C LYS A 166 16.53 -4.35 -6.22
N HIS A 167 16.47 -3.71 -5.04
CA HIS A 167 17.37 -2.60 -4.66
C HIS A 167 18.83 -3.04 -4.54
N ASN A 168 19.10 -4.23 -4.00
CA ASN A 168 20.47 -4.74 -3.84
C ASN A 168 21.12 -5.01 -5.21
N LEU A 169 20.39 -5.64 -6.13
CA LEU A 169 20.84 -5.86 -7.51
C LEU A 169 21.11 -4.52 -8.22
N LEU A 170 20.21 -3.55 -8.10
CA LEU A 170 20.43 -2.21 -8.68
C LEU A 170 21.66 -1.54 -8.09
N SER A 171 21.85 -1.61 -6.76
CA SER A 171 23.03 -1.05 -6.10
C SER A 171 24.31 -1.71 -6.60
N ALA A 172 24.33 -3.04 -6.70
CA ALA A 172 25.48 -3.79 -7.21
C ALA A 172 25.83 -3.41 -8.66
N ILE A 173 24.83 -3.33 -9.53
CA ILE A 173 24.95 -2.90 -10.92
C ILE A 173 25.54 -1.48 -11.02
N SER A 174 25.05 -0.55 -10.20
CA SER A 174 25.52 0.83 -10.18
C SER A 174 26.95 0.97 -9.63
N SER A 175 27.31 0.22 -8.59
CA SER A 175 28.61 0.36 -7.92
C SER A 175 29.74 -0.42 -8.59
N ASN A 176 29.46 -1.57 -9.21
CA ASN A 176 30.52 -2.46 -9.72
C ASN A 176 30.61 -2.51 -11.25
N PHE A 177 29.60 -2.01 -11.96
CA PHE A 177 29.49 -2.20 -13.42
C PHE A 177 29.00 -0.94 -14.14
N ASP A 178 29.16 0.25 -13.57
CA ASP A 178 28.81 1.54 -14.21
C ASP A 178 27.35 1.65 -14.67
N GLY A 179 26.45 0.93 -13.98
CA GLY A 179 25.03 1.03 -14.17
C GLY A 179 24.43 0.09 -15.22
N ILE A 180 23.09 0.12 -15.28
CA ILE A 180 22.29 -0.88 -16.00
C ILE A 180 22.56 -0.91 -17.52
N LYS A 181 22.98 0.22 -18.09
CA LYS A 181 23.31 0.32 -19.52
C LYS A 181 24.58 -0.45 -19.87
N ASN A 182 25.59 -0.38 -19.01
CA ASN A 182 26.85 -1.07 -19.23
C ASN A 182 26.70 -2.57 -18.97
N VAL A 183 25.99 -2.96 -17.89
CA VAL A 183 25.64 -4.38 -17.67
C VAL A 183 24.87 -4.96 -18.84
N ARG A 184 23.88 -4.24 -19.39
CA ARG A 184 23.18 -4.65 -20.62
C ARG A 184 24.16 -4.97 -21.77
N LYS A 185 25.15 -4.09 -21.99
CA LYS A 185 26.17 -4.27 -23.03
C LYS A 185 27.07 -5.48 -22.74
N ILE A 186 27.57 -5.60 -21.50
CA ILE A 186 28.45 -6.70 -21.08
C ILE A 186 27.77 -8.05 -21.27
N LEU A 187 26.47 -8.14 -20.94
CA LEU A 187 25.70 -9.37 -21.05
C LEU A 187 25.29 -9.71 -22.50
N GLY A 188 25.78 -8.99 -23.50
CA GLY A 188 25.45 -9.23 -24.91
C GLY A 188 24.00 -8.89 -25.27
N TYR A 189 23.24 -8.26 -24.37
CA TYR A 189 21.93 -7.70 -24.68
C TYR A 189 22.15 -6.39 -25.43
N THR A 190 22.46 -6.49 -26.72
CA THR A 190 22.40 -5.33 -27.60
C THR A 190 20.99 -4.74 -27.52
N LYS A 191 20.87 -3.40 -27.67
CA LYS A 191 19.56 -2.75 -27.77
C LYS A 191 18.86 -3.47 -28.93
N LYS A 192 17.94 -4.40 -28.65
CA LYS A 192 17.03 -4.92 -29.67
C LYS A 192 16.24 -3.71 -30.11
N LEU A 193 16.70 -3.10 -31.20
CA LEU A 193 15.95 -2.11 -31.94
C LEU A 193 14.61 -2.80 -32.23
N PRO A 194 13.48 -2.23 -31.78
CA PRO A 194 12.19 -2.85 -32.07
C PRO A 194 12.08 -3.07 -33.59
N ILE A 195 11.61 -4.26 -33.98
CA ILE A 195 11.58 -4.69 -35.37
C ILE A 195 10.17 -4.46 -35.88
N ALA A 196 10.04 -3.77 -37.01
CA ALA A 196 8.76 -3.60 -37.71
C ALA A 196 8.37 -4.87 -38.48
N LYS A 197 7.14 -4.92 -38.99
CA LYS A 197 6.57 -6.10 -39.66
C LYS A 197 7.32 -6.52 -40.92
N ASP A 198 7.93 -5.57 -41.61
CA ASP A 198 8.75 -5.83 -42.79
C ASP A 198 10.20 -6.22 -42.47
N GLY A 199 10.55 -6.29 -41.18
CA GLY A 199 11.88 -6.64 -40.69
C GLY A 199 12.80 -5.44 -40.44
N HIS A 200 12.36 -4.19 -40.66
CA HIS A 200 13.17 -3.02 -40.36
C HIS A 200 13.46 -2.88 -38.86
N TYR A 201 14.72 -2.59 -38.54
CA TYR A 201 15.12 -2.21 -37.18
C TYR A 201 14.84 -0.72 -36.92
N CYS A 202 13.96 -0.43 -35.96
CA CYS A 202 13.58 0.91 -35.54
C CYS A 202 14.35 1.40 -34.32
N ASP A 203 14.62 2.70 -34.22
CA ASP A 203 15.24 3.30 -33.03
C ASP A 203 14.28 3.50 -31.86
N SER A 204 12.97 3.49 -32.17
CA SER A 204 11.86 3.66 -31.24
C SER A 204 10.61 2.86 -31.66
N PHE A 205 9.69 2.61 -30.72
CA PHE A 205 8.37 2.02 -31.04
C PHE A 205 7.48 2.97 -31.86
N SER A 206 7.67 4.28 -31.72
CA SER A 206 6.97 5.26 -32.55
C SER A 206 7.33 5.09 -34.03
N GLU A 207 8.60 4.81 -34.31
CA GLU A 207 9.01 4.45 -35.67
C GLU A 207 8.41 3.12 -36.12
N VAL A 208 8.31 2.09 -35.27
CA VAL A 208 7.59 0.84 -35.64
C VAL A 208 6.15 1.13 -36.05
N ILE A 209 5.43 1.97 -35.31
CA ILE A 209 4.04 2.30 -35.63
C ILE A 209 3.92 2.97 -37.01
N VAL A 210 4.87 3.86 -37.35
CA VAL A 210 4.91 4.50 -38.68
C VAL A 210 5.34 3.50 -39.77
N ASP A 211 6.36 2.69 -39.51
CA ASP A 211 6.90 1.68 -40.43
C ASP A 211 5.85 0.62 -40.78
N ASP A 212 5.20 0.04 -39.75
CA ASP A 212 4.10 -0.91 -39.92
C ASP A 212 2.95 -0.30 -40.72
N PHE A 213 2.60 0.98 -40.49
CA PHE A 213 1.59 1.67 -41.29
C PHE A 213 2.01 1.76 -42.76
N LEU A 214 3.25 2.18 -43.05
CA LEU A 214 3.76 2.28 -44.42
C LEU A 214 3.74 0.90 -45.10
N PHE A 215 4.23 -0.14 -44.41
CA PHE A 215 4.26 -1.50 -44.92
C PHE A 215 2.87 -2.08 -45.19
N MET A 216 1.93 -1.96 -44.23
CA MET A 216 0.58 -2.53 -44.38
C MET A 216 -0.23 -1.88 -45.51
N ASN A 217 0.12 -0.64 -45.87
CA ASN A 217 -0.55 0.14 -46.92
C ASN A 217 0.24 0.12 -48.24
N ASP A 218 1.21 -0.78 -48.36
CA ASP A 218 2.01 -0.96 -49.58
C ASP A 218 2.69 0.35 -50.03
N ILE A 219 3.05 1.21 -49.07
CA ILE A 219 3.74 2.49 -49.33
C ILE A 219 5.26 2.22 -49.37
N PRO A 220 5.91 2.34 -50.54
CA PRO A 220 7.35 2.10 -50.65
C PRO A 220 8.12 3.13 -49.84
N HIS A 221 8.97 2.65 -48.94
CA HIS A 221 9.76 3.50 -48.07
C HIS A 221 11.16 2.93 -47.84
N LYS A 222 12.12 3.82 -47.62
CA LYS A 222 13.53 3.49 -47.34
C LYS A 222 13.95 4.08 -46.02
N ARG A 223 14.89 3.40 -45.37
CA ARG A 223 15.49 3.80 -44.10
C ARG A 223 17.00 3.87 -44.19
N ASN A 224 17.61 4.52 -43.21
CA ASN A 224 19.07 4.62 -43.08
C ASN A 224 19.82 5.29 -44.24
N ILE A 225 19.11 6.01 -45.11
CA ILE A 225 19.71 6.82 -46.17
C ILE A 225 20.38 8.05 -45.56
N GLN A 226 21.61 8.35 -45.95
CA GLN A 226 22.34 9.51 -45.44
C GLN A 226 22.41 10.60 -46.51
N PHE A 227 21.93 11.80 -46.18
CA PHE A 227 22.14 13.02 -46.93
C PHE A 227 23.33 13.78 -46.38
N ASN A 228 24.19 14.26 -47.28
CA ASN A 228 25.31 15.13 -46.95
C ASN A 228 25.01 16.52 -47.49
N PHE A 229 24.52 17.41 -46.62
CA PHE A 229 24.38 18.84 -46.94
C PHE A 229 25.66 19.59 -46.56
N THR A 230 25.87 20.77 -47.15
CA THR A 230 27.10 21.58 -47.00
C THR A 230 27.58 21.71 -45.55
N ASN A 231 26.66 21.82 -44.59
CA ASN A 231 26.97 22.08 -43.17
C ASN A 231 26.48 21.00 -42.20
N ILE A 232 25.84 19.91 -42.68
CA ILE A 232 25.27 18.89 -41.81
C ILE A 232 25.05 17.56 -42.56
N LYS A 233 25.35 16.46 -41.88
CA LYS A 233 24.94 15.11 -42.31
C LYS A 233 23.62 14.75 -41.63
N CYS A 234 22.65 14.32 -42.42
CA CYS A 234 21.32 14.00 -41.94
C CYS A 234 20.91 12.60 -42.37
N ARG A 235 20.29 11.84 -41.47
CA ARG A 235 19.67 10.55 -41.76
C ARG A 235 18.21 10.65 -41.36
N PRO A 236 17.27 10.75 -42.31
CA PRO A 236 15.86 10.73 -41.97
C PRO A 236 15.42 9.36 -41.46
N ASP A 237 14.32 9.34 -40.73
CA ASP A 237 13.75 8.09 -40.21
C ASP A 237 13.18 7.26 -41.36
N PHE A 238 12.47 7.92 -42.29
CA PHE A 238 11.96 7.33 -43.52
C PHE A 238 12.06 8.30 -44.71
N ILE A 239 12.20 7.72 -45.91
CA ILE A 239 12.08 8.41 -47.20
C ILE A 239 11.07 7.65 -48.04
N LEU A 240 10.08 8.34 -48.57
CA LEU A 240 9.08 7.79 -49.49
C LEU A 240 9.57 7.89 -50.94
N GLU A 241 8.91 7.17 -51.85
CA GLU A 241 9.33 7.08 -53.26
C GLU A 241 9.43 8.45 -53.97
N ASN A 242 8.54 9.39 -53.65
CA ASN A 242 8.55 10.75 -54.21
C ASN A 242 9.54 11.71 -53.52
N MET A 243 10.56 11.19 -52.82
CA MET A 243 11.54 11.94 -52.05
C MET A 243 10.97 12.72 -50.85
N THR A 244 9.73 12.43 -50.43
CA THR A 244 9.20 12.97 -49.17
C THR A 244 9.91 12.35 -47.97
N ILE A 245 10.40 13.20 -47.08
CA ILE A 245 10.99 12.80 -45.80
C ILE A 245 9.89 12.66 -44.74
N VAL A 246 9.93 11.59 -43.94
CA VAL A 246 9.12 11.45 -42.73
C VAL A 246 10.04 11.37 -41.51
N GLU A 247 9.83 12.29 -40.56
CA GLU A 247 10.58 12.37 -39.29
C GLU A 247 9.68 12.02 -38.11
N VAL A 248 10.04 11.00 -37.32
CA VAL A 248 9.35 10.60 -36.10
C VAL A 248 10.03 11.24 -34.90
N LEU A 249 9.41 12.30 -34.38
CA LEU A 249 10.03 13.15 -33.38
C LEU A 249 9.89 12.59 -31.97
N MET A 250 10.92 12.77 -31.14
CA MET A 250 10.87 12.44 -29.72
C MET A 250 10.21 13.52 -28.86
N ALA A 251 10.04 14.74 -29.39
CA ALA A 251 9.54 15.87 -28.62
C ALA A 251 8.77 16.87 -29.51
N ASP A 252 7.66 17.40 -28.99
CA ASP A 252 6.81 18.36 -29.73
C ASP A 252 7.23 19.81 -29.50
N TYR A 253 8.17 20.30 -30.31
CA TYR A 253 8.78 21.61 -30.12
C TYR A 253 7.87 22.79 -30.46
N ARG A 254 6.66 22.52 -30.98
CA ARG A 254 5.64 23.54 -31.28
C ARG A 254 5.07 24.14 -30.00
N ILE A 255 5.06 23.37 -28.90
CA ILE A 255 4.24 23.70 -27.73
C ILE A 255 4.96 24.59 -26.71
N ASN A 256 6.31 24.67 -26.67
CA ASN A 256 7.02 25.48 -25.67
C ASN A 256 8.49 25.83 -25.98
N ASN A 257 8.93 25.74 -27.24
CA ASN A 257 10.34 25.95 -27.63
C ASN A 257 11.36 25.04 -26.89
N HIS A 258 10.86 24.05 -26.14
CA HIS A 258 11.54 23.05 -25.30
C HIS A 258 12.75 23.55 -24.50
N LYS A 259 12.50 23.92 -23.24
CA LYS A 259 13.53 24.10 -22.20
C LYS A 259 13.87 22.76 -21.53
N GLY A 260 15.09 22.61 -21.00
CA GLY A 260 15.51 21.43 -20.23
C GLY A 260 16.05 20.26 -21.07
N ARG A 261 15.71 19.01 -20.70
CA ARG A 261 16.39 17.78 -21.18
C ARG A 261 16.37 17.54 -22.69
N TYR A 262 15.47 18.18 -23.44
CA TYR A 262 15.36 18.03 -24.90
C TYR A 262 15.92 19.20 -25.71
N LYS A 263 16.42 20.26 -25.06
CA LYS A 263 16.94 21.45 -25.76
C LYS A 263 17.96 21.07 -26.84
N GLN A 264 18.93 20.21 -26.49
CA GLN A 264 19.96 19.75 -27.43
C GLN A 264 19.38 18.95 -28.60
N TYR A 265 18.41 18.06 -28.34
CA TYR A 265 17.74 17.27 -29.37
C TYR A 265 17.02 18.20 -30.38
N VAL A 266 16.22 19.13 -29.88
CA VAL A 266 15.44 20.07 -30.70
C VAL A 266 16.35 20.99 -31.51
N THR A 267 17.45 21.48 -30.91
CA THR A 267 18.45 22.27 -31.65
C THR A 267 19.06 21.48 -32.81
N ARG A 268 19.43 20.20 -32.60
CA ARG A 268 19.96 19.34 -33.68
C ARG A 268 18.92 19.10 -34.76
N TYR A 269 17.69 18.78 -34.35
CA TYR A 269 16.59 18.55 -35.28
C TYR A 269 16.26 19.79 -36.12
N ARG A 270 16.23 20.99 -35.53
CA ARG A 270 15.98 22.24 -36.29
C ARG A 270 17.02 22.50 -37.37
N LYS A 271 18.29 22.16 -37.13
CA LYS A 271 19.35 22.22 -38.16
C LYS A 271 19.07 21.24 -39.29
N LYS A 272 18.66 20.01 -38.95
CA LYS A 272 18.27 18.95 -39.90
C LYS A 272 17.07 19.39 -40.75
N ARG A 273 15.99 19.86 -40.11
CA ARG A 273 14.80 20.43 -40.76
C ARG A 273 15.15 21.57 -41.72
N LYS A 274 16.00 22.51 -41.30
CA LYS A 274 16.45 23.61 -42.15
C LYS A 274 17.16 23.09 -43.40
N ALA A 275 18.06 22.11 -43.26
CA ALA A 275 18.78 21.54 -44.39
C ALA A 275 17.85 20.85 -45.40
N TYR A 276 16.81 20.15 -44.93
CA TYR A 276 15.79 19.56 -45.80
C TYR A 276 15.01 20.61 -46.60
N LEU A 277 14.57 21.68 -45.93
CA LEU A 277 13.82 22.75 -46.59
C LEU A 277 14.67 23.58 -47.54
N ASP A 278 15.92 23.90 -47.15
CA ASP A 278 16.87 24.63 -48.01
C ASP A 278 17.21 23.80 -49.28
N ALA A 279 17.06 22.47 -49.23
CA ALA A 279 17.22 21.56 -50.37
C ALA A 279 15.91 21.26 -51.12
N ASN A 280 14.84 22.03 -50.85
CA ASN A 280 13.52 21.89 -51.46
C ASN A 280 12.91 20.48 -51.32
N MET A 281 13.18 19.80 -50.21
CA MET A 281 12.62 18.48 -49.93
C MET A 281 11.29 18.60 -49.18
N ASP A 282 10.33 17.78 -49.57
CA ASP A 282 9.08 17.62 -48.85
C ASP A 282 9.33 16.94 -47.48
N LEU A 283 8.73 17.48 -46.42
CA LEU A 283 8.95 17.02 -45.05
C LEU A 283 7.62 16.85 -44.29
N ILE A 284 7.40 15.65 -43.77
CA ILE A 284 6.31 15.32 -42.85
C ILE A 284 6.89 15.03 -41.46
N GLU A 285 6.53 15.87 -40.49
CA GLU A 285 6.97 15.73 -39.10
C GLU A 285 5.89 15.02 -38.28
N VAL A 286 6.17 13.83 -37.74
CA VAL A 286 5.26 13.04 -36.88
C VAL A 286 5.62 13.32 -35.43
N PHE A 287 4.72 13.98 -34.71
CA PHE A 287 4.95 14.35 -33.31
C PHE A 287 4.46 13.28 -32.33
N PRO A 288 5.07 13.15 -31.14
CA PRO A 288 4.62 12.17 -30.14
C PRO A 288 3.15 12.27 -29.78
N CYS A 289 2.61 13.49 -29.70
CA CYS A 289 1.21 13.73 -29.34
C CYS A 289 0.22 13.29 -30.43
N GLU A 290 0.69 13.13 -31.66
CA GLU A 290 -0.11 12.66 -32.80
C GLU A 290 -0.22 11.14 -32.80
N LEU A 291 0.74 10.42 -32.20
CA LEU A 291 0.69 8.96 -32.07
C LEU A 291 -0.05 8.47 -30.82
N THR A 292 -0.34 9.36 -29.86
CA THR A 292 -0.95 9.01 -28.56
C THR A 292 -2.48 9.00 -28.54
N ASP A 293 -3.10 9.44 -29.63
CA ASP A 293 -4.54 9.62 -29.74
C ASP A 293 -4.96 9.10 -31.11
N LYS A 294 -5.95 8.21 -31.14
CA LYS A 294 -6.33 7.48 -32.36
C LYS A 294 -6.70 8.44 -33.48
N ASP A 295 -7.58 9.39 -33.22
CA ASP A 295 -8.05 10.34 -34.23
C ASP A 295 -6.91 11.22 -34.78
N LYS A 296 -5.97 11.64 -33.92
CA LYS A 296 -4.78 12.39 -34.37
C LYS A 296 -3.83 11.55 -35.19
N MET A 297 -3.67 10.28 -34.82
CA MET A 297 -2.81 9.34 -35.53
C MET A 297 -3.36 9.07 -36.91
N GLU A 298 -4.66 8.79 -37.02
CA GLU A 298 -5.36 8.57 -38.29
C GLU A 298 -5.22 9.79 -39.22
N LYS A 299 -5.49 11.00 -38.71
CA LYS A 299 -5.28 12.25 -39.47
C LYS A 299 -3.84 12.42 -39.95
N LYS A 300 -2.87 12.02 -39.12
CA LYS A 300 -1.46 12.14 -39.49
C LYS A 300 -1.05 11.13 -40.57
N PHE A 301 -1.57 9.92 -40.47
CA PHE A 301 -1.35 8.84 -41.42
C PHE A 301 -2.04 9.09 -42.76
N GLU A 302 -3.22 9.70 -42.75
CA GLU A 302 -3.88 10.22 -43.95
C GLU A 302 -3.00 11.24 -44.69
N ILE A 303 -2.35 12.17 -43.98
CA ILE A 303 -1.41 13.13 -44.60
C ILE A 303 -0.24 12.40 -45.29
N ILE A 304 0.31 11.36 -44.65
CA ILE A 304 1.41 10.56 -45.23
C ILE A 304 0.94 9.83 -46.48
N ALA A 305 -0.19 9.13 -46.40
CA ALA A 305 -0.75 8.36 -47.50
C ALA A 305 -1.13 9.23 -48.71
N ASN A 306 -1.79 10.37 -48.47
CA ASN A 306 -2.17 11.30 -49.53
C ASN A 306 -0.94 11.87 -50.26
N LYS A 307 0.19 12.03 -49.57
CA LYS A 307 1.41 12.57 -50.18
C LYS A 307 1.99 11.66 -51.26
N VAL A 308 1.70 10.35 -51.20
CA VAL A 308 2.17 9.34 -52.16
C VAL A 308 1.02 8.71 -52.96
N ASN A 309 -0.19 9.27 -52.89
CA ASN A 309 -1.39 8.75 -53.53
C ASN A 309 -1.66 7.26 -53.19
N ALA A 310 -1.45 6.87 -51.94
CA ALA A 310 -1.73 5.50 -51.50
C ALA A 310 -3.25 5.19 -51.60
N PRO A 311 -3.63 3.94 -51.95
CA PRO A 311 -5.03 3.58 -52.13
C PRO A 311 -5.82 3.56 -50.81
N PHE A 312 -7.03 4.12 -50.83
CA PHE A 312 -7.99 4.10 -49.72
C PHE A 312 -8.95 2.89 -49.83
N PRO A 313 -9.41 2.25 -48.73
CA PRO A 313 -9.18 2.58 -47.32
C PRO A 313 -7.85 2.09 -46.77
N TYR A 314 -7.27 2.88 -45.86
CA TYR A 314 -5.98 2.56 -45.23
C TYR A 314 -6.13 1.46 -44.17
N LYS A 315 -5.24 0.46 -44.20
CA LYS A 315 -5.10 -0.56 -43.17
C LYS A 315 -4.45 0.07 -41.93
N LEU A 316 -5.23 0.24 -40.88
CA LEU A 316 -4.80 0.76 -39.59
C LEU A 316 -4.96 -0.34 -38.55
N GLU A 317 -3.87 -0.72 -37.89
CA GLU A 317 -3.96 -1.62 -36.76
C GLU A 317 -4.52 -0.92 -35.53
N ASP A 318 -5.21 -1.69 -34.69
CA ASP A 318 -5.59 -1.22 -33.37
C ASP A 318 -4.37 -1.20 -32.44
N PHE A 319 -3.61 -0.11 -32.54
CA PHE A 319 -2.45 0.12 -31.69
C PHE A 319 -2.83 0.44 -30.23
N THR A 320 -4.12 0.46 -29.85
CA THR A 320 -4.55 0.77 -28.47
C THR A 320 -4.06 -0.23 -27.43
N ASN A 321 -3.74 -1.47 -27.84
CA ASN A 321 -3.18 -2.51 -26.97
C ASN A 321 -1.67 -2.39 -26.72
N ILE A 322 -0.99 -1.43 -27.36
CA ILE A 322 0.42 -1.16 -27.07
C ILE A 322 0.51 -0.46 -25.71
N ILE A 323 0.95 -1.21 -24.68
CA ILE A 323 1.14 -0.82 -23.27
C ILE A 323 2.10 0.40 -23.11
N PHE A 324 2.69 0.89 -24.19
CA PHE A 324 3.63 2.01 -24.20
C PHE A 324 2.98 3.38 -23.92
N PHE A 325 1.67 3.51 -24.10
CA PHE A 325 0.92 4.76 -23.86
C PHE A 325 0.82 5.18 -22.38
N ASP A 326 1.24 4.33 -21.44
CA ASP A 326 1.34 4.70 -20.02
C ASP A 326 2.41 5.77 -19.75
N LYS A 327 3.42 5.89 -20.62
CA LYS A 327 4.35 7.02 -20.58
C LYS A 327 3.81 8.14 -21.45
N LYS A 328 3.18 9.11 -20.80
CA LYS A 328 2.83 10.39 -21.41
C LYS A 328 4.04 10.98 -22.14
N SER A 329 3.78 11.52 -23.34
CA SER A 329 4.81 12.03 -24.22
C SER A 329 5.66 13.12 -23.54
N PRO A 330 6.92 13.28 -23.94
CA PRO A 330 7.74 14.40 -23.52
C PRO A 330 7.05 15.76 -23.67
N GLY A 331 6.88 16.50 -22.57
CA GLY A 331 6.18 17.79 -22.56
C GLY A 331 4.67 17.69 -22.33
N TYR A 332 4.07 16.49 -22.31
CA TYR A 332 2.66 16.30 -21.97
C TYR A 332 2.30 16.98 -20.65
N TRP A 333 3.14 16.80 -19.64
CA TRP A 333 2.97 17.35 -18.29
C TRP A 333 3.29 18.82 -18.14
N SER A 334 3.88 19.48 -19.14
CA SER A 334 4.08 20.93 -19.11
C SER A 334 2.88 21.69 -19.68
N ILE A 335 1.90 20.97 -20.26
CA ILE A 335 0.69 21.56 -20.83
C ILE A 335 -0.37 21.65 -19.73
N ALA A 336 -0.81 22.88 -19.45
CA ALA A 336 -1.79 23.20 -18.41
C ALA A 336 -3.08 22.36 -18.54
N ASP A 337 -3.59 22.17 -19.75
CA ASP A 337 -4.84 21.43 -19.94
C ASP A 337 -4.69 19.92 -19.75
N ASN A 338 -3.51 19.36 -19.98
CA ASN A 338 -3.24 17.96 -19.68
C ASN A 338 -3.18 17.70 -18.18
N ILE A 339 -2.52 18.59 -17.41
CA ILE A 339 -2.52 18.44 -15.96
C ILE A 339 -3.94 18.65 -15.39
N LYS A 340 -4.74 19.58 -15.93
CA LYS A 340 -6.16 19.73 -15.60
C LYS A 340 -6.95 18.45 -15.86
N LYS A 341 -6.84 17.90 -17.07
CA LYS A 341 -7.53 16.66 -17.49
C LYS A 341 -7.27 15.50 -16.54
N GLU A 342 -6.02 15.34 -16.11
CA GLU A 342 -5.59 14.22 -15.28
C GLU A 342 -5.88 14.44 -13.78
N LEU A 343 -5.78 15.68 -13.30
CA LEU A 343 -5.83 16.00 -11.87
C LEU A 343 -7.23 16.40 -11.39
N LEU A 344 -8.06 17.05 -12.21
CA LEU A 344 -9.43 17.47 -11.85
C LEU A 344 -10.33 16.30 -11.42
N PRO A 345 -10.34 15.13 -12.09
CA PRO A 345 -11.14 13.99 -11.64
C PRO A 345 -10.75 13.54 -10.22
N LEU A 346 -9.46 13.61 -9.89
CA LEU A 346 -8.97 13.28 -8.56
C LEU A 346 -9.35 14.36 -7.54
N VAL A 347 -9.25 15.64 -7.90
CA VAL A 347 -9.71 16.75 -7.05
C VAL A 347 -11.20 16.61 -6.72
N LYS A 348 -12.04 16.32 -7.73
CA LYS A 348 -13.48 16.08 -7.53
C LYS A 348 -13.74 14.88 -6.62
N LYS A 349 -13.00 13.79 -6.82
CA LYS A 349 -13.12 12.57 -6.01
C LYS A 349 -12.75 12.76 -4.54
N TYR A 350 -11.70 13.55 -4.27
CA TYR A 350 -11.15 13.70 -2.92
C TYR A 350 -11.48 15.03 -2.24
N GLY A 351 -12.17 15.94 -2.93
CA GLY A 351 -12.52 17.29 -2.46
C GLY A 351 -11.31 18.23 -2.30
N LYS A 352 -10.12 17.82 -2.73
CA LYS A 352 -8.86 18.57 -2.64
C LYS A 352 -7.82 17.97 -3.59
N ILE A 353 -6.76 18.73 -3.89
CA ILE A 353 -5.62 18.20 -4.65
C ILE A 353 -5.00 17.02 -3.87
N PRO A 354 -4.88 15.82 -4.47
CA PRO A 354 -4.28 14.66 -3.82
C PRO A 354 -2.85 14.93 -3.33
N SER A 355 -2.54 14.50 -2.11
CA SER A 355 -1.17 14.58 -1.59
C SER A 355 -0.24 13.61 -2.31
N ILE A 356 1.07 13.84 -2.23
CA ILE A 356 2.09 12.93 -2.77
C ILE A 356 1.86 11.49 -2.30
N LYS A 357 1.59 11.31 -0.99
CA LYS A 357 1.32 9.99 -0.42
C LYS A 357 0.11 9.32 -1.07
N LEU A 358 -0.99 10.06 -1.24
CA LEU A 358 -2.20 9.54 -1.88
C LEU A 358 -1.94 9.19 -3.35
N LEU A 359 -1.23 10.04 -4.10
CA LEU A 359 -0.85 9.78 -5.50
C LEU A 359 -0.03 8.49 -5.62
N ARG A 360 0.92 8.27 -4.71
CA ARG A 360 1.71 7.03 -4.65
C ARG A 360 0.86 5.80 -4.33
N GLU A 361 -0.05 5.91 -3.36
CA GLU A 361 -0.96 4.81 -2.97
C GLU A 361 -1.88 4.38 -4.12
N ILE A 362 -2.28 5.30 -5.01
CA ILE A 362 -3.10 5.01 -6.20
C ILE A 362 -2.27 4.79 -7.47
N GLY A 363 -0.94 4.67 -7.37
CA GLY A 363 -0.05 4.40 -8.49
C GLY A 363 0.18 5.56 -9.47
N ARG A 364 -0.27 6.78 -9.15
CA ARG A 364 -0.15 7.99 -10.00
C ARG A 364 1.15 8.77 -9.74
N HIS A 365 2.29 8.08 -9.84
CA HIS A 365 3.63 8.66 -9.71
C HIS A 365 3.96 9.65 -10.84
N ASP A 366 3.33 9.47 -12.00
CA ASP A 366 3.40 10.35 -13.16
C ASP A 366 2.93 11.77 -12.82
N ILE A 367 1.80 11.91 -12.12
CA ILE A 367 1.27 13.19 -11.64
C ILE A 367 2.18 13.81 -10.58
N GLU A 368 2.68 13.01 -9.63
CA GLU A 368 3.63 13.51 -8.62
C GLU A 368 4.85 14.15 -9.30
N GLY A 369 5.44 13.42 -10.25
CA GLY A 369 6.55 13.92 -11.05
C GLY A 369 6.16 15.14 -11.89
N ALA A 370 4.94 15.19 -12.41
CA ALA A 370 4.45 16.33 -13.18
C ALA A 370 4.40 17.61 -12.34
N ILE A 371 3.77 17.54 -11.16
CA ILE A 371 3.61 18.66 -10.21
C ILE A 371 4.99 19.22 -9.83
N ILE A 372 5.92 18.35 -9.42
CA ILE A 372 7.23 18.78 -8.93
C ILE A 372 8.10 19.32 -10.06
N ASN A 373 8.19 18.60 -11.19
CA ASN A 373 9.20 18.91 -12.21
C ASN A 373 8.75 19.96 -13.23
N ASN A 374 7.44 20.14 -13.48
CA ASN A 374 6.95 21.08 -14.49
C ASN A 374 6.36 22.35 -13.89
N TYR A 375 5.73 22.24 -12.72
CA TYR A 375 5.05 23.36 -12.07
C TYR A 375 5.73 23.80 -10.77
N GLY A 376 6.70 23.04 -10.27
CA GLY A 376 7.52 23.37 -9.10
C GLY A 376 6.80 23.22 -7.75
N SER A 377 5.49 23.48 -7.68
CA SER A 377 4.73 23.40 -6.43
C SER A 377 3.26 23.06 -6.64
N TYR A 378 2.64 22.56 -5.57
CA TYR A 378 1.18 22.35 -5.50
C TYR A 378 0.39 23.66 -5.64
N ARG A 379 0.97 24.78 -5.23
CA ARG A 379 0.36 26.11 -5.37
C ARG A 379 0.23 26.48 -6.85
N ALA A 380 1.34 26.40 -7.60
CA ALA A 380 1.33 26.69 -9.03
C ALA A 380 0.33 25.80 -9.78
N VAL A 381 0.21 24.53 -9.40
CA VAL A 381 -0.79 23.64 -9.99
C VAL A 381 -2.21 24.04 -9.59
N GLY A 382 -2.46 24.42 -8.35
CA GLY A 382 -3.78 24.92 -7.93
C GLY A 382 -4.23 26.16 -8.71
N GLU A 383 -3.30 27.09 -8.97
CA GLU A 383 -3.53 28.27 -9.83
C GLU A 383 -3.87 27.84 -11.26
N VAL A 384 -3.11 26.89 -11.84
CA VAL A 384 -3.40 26.31 -13.17
C VAL A 384 -4.78 25.65 -13.22
N LEU A 385 -5.20 24.99 -12.14
CA LEU A 385 -6.52 24.35 -12.06
C LEU A 385 -7.67 25.34 -11.84
N GLY A 386 -7.40 26.64 -11.68
CA GLY A 386 -8.42 27.64 -11.33
C GLY A 386 -9.02 27.41 -9.94
N LEU A 387 -8.30 26.71 -9.06
CA LEU A 387 -8.74 26.49 -7.69
C LEU A 387 -8.29 27.67 -6.83
N ASP A 388 -9.13 28.07 -5.88
CA ASP A 388 -8.71 29.02 -4.86
C ASP A 388 -7.59 28.39 -4.02
N VAL A 389 -6.35 28.70 -4.39
CA VAL A 389 -5.14 28.19 -3.74
C VAL A 389 -5.08 28.57 -2.27
N ASN A 390 -5.72 29.67 -1.84
CA ASN A 390 -5.78 30.07 -0.44
C ASN A 390 -6.74 29.19 0.38
N SER A 391 -7.72 28.58 -0.28
CA SER A 391 -8.57 27.55 0.33
C SER A 391 -7.84 26.22 0.54
N ILE A 392 -6.83 25.93 -0.29
CA ILE A 392 -6.09 24.65 -0.32
C ILE A 392 -4.79 24.73 0.49
N MET A 393 -4.07 25.85 0.40
CA MET A 393 -2.80 26.11 1.07
C MET A 393 -2.88 27.43 1.82
N LYS A 394 -2.57 27.39 3.11
CA LYS A 394 -2.50 28.60 3.92
C LYS A 394 -1.25 29.40 3.54
N PRO A 395 -1.33 30.74 3.39
CA PRO A 395 -0.19 31.55 3.00
C PRO A 395 0.98 31.46 3.98
N GLN A 396 2.18 31.86 3.54
CA GLN A 396 3.34 31.90 4.41
C GLN A 396 3.05 32.81 5.62
N LYS A 397 3.43 32.37 6.82
CA LYS A 397 3.09 33.02 8.11
C LYS A 397 1.61 33.02 8.51
N TYR A 398 0.71 32.38 7.76
CA TYR A 398 -0.73 32.29 8.14
C TYR A 398 -0.94 31.83 9.58
N TRP A 399 -0.20 30.79 9.97
CA TRP A 399 -0.27 30.17 11.28
C TRP A 399 0.40 30.97 12.40
N GLN A 400 1.18 32.01 12.08
CA GLN A 400 1.80 32.93 13.05
C GLN A 400 0.80 33.95 13.56
N ASP A 401 -0.25 34.25 12.78
CA ASP A 401 -1.30 35.18 13.17
C ASP A 401 -2.37 34.47 14.01
N ILE A 402 -2.47 34.85 15.28
CA ILE A 402 -3.45 34.29 16.23
C ILE A 402 -4.91 34.45 15.74
N ARG A 403 -5.21 35.46 14.91
CA ARG A 403 -6.55 35.65 14.33
C ARG A 403 -6.92 34.52 13.39
N ASN A 404 -5.95 34.00 12.63
CA ASN A 404 -6.15 32.86 11.74
C ASN A 404 -6.32 31.55 12.53
N ILE A 405 -5.56 31.39 13.62
CA ILE A 405 -5.74 30.27 14.55
C ILE A 405 -7.15 30.31 15.17
N LYS A 406 -7.60 31.48 15.63
CA LYS A 406 -8.96 31.71 16.15
C LYS A 406 -10.01 31.35 15.10
N LYS A 407 -9.83 31.80 13.85
CA LYS A 407 -10.73 31.49 12.74
C LYS A 407 -10.84 29.97 12.48
N GLU A 408 -9.72 29.25 12.48
CA GLU A 408 -9.71 27.80 12.25
C GLU A 408 -10.24 27.00 13.45
N LEU A 409 -10.08 27.51 14.67
CA LEU A 409 -10.63 26.93 15.89
C LEU A 409 -12.11 27.25 16.09
N ALA A 410 -12.63 28.37 15.58
CA ALA A 410 -14.01 28.79 15.77
C ALA A 410 -15.07 27.70 15.51
N PRO A 411 -15.07 26.98 14.37
CA PRO A 411 -16.04 25.90 14.16
C PRO A 411 -15.86 24.74 15.13
N ILE A 412 -14.63 24.51 15.60
CA ILE A 412 -14.31 23.45 16.57
C ILE A 412 -14.80 23.88 17.96
N ILE A 413 -14.54 25.11 18.38
CA ILE A 413 -15.02 25.65 19.66
C ILE A 413 -16.54 25.73 19.66
N SER A 414 -17.17 26.15 18.56
CA SER A 414 -18.64 26.14 18.44
C SER A 414 -19.22 24.73 18.57
N GLN A 415 -18.53 23.72 18.03
CA GLN A 415 -18.96 22.33 18.12
C GLN A 415 -18.75 21.70 19.51
N TYR A 416 -17.63 22.01 20.18
CA TYR A 416 -17.22 21.32 21.41
C TYR A 416 -17.37 22.15 22.69
N GLY A 417 -17.49 23.47 22.58
CA GLY A 417 -17.49 24.43 23.71
C GLY A 417 -16.11 24.69 24.32
N TYR A 418 -15.05 24.05 23.83
CA TYR A 418 -13.68 24.18 24.34
C TYR A 418 -12.66 23.96 23.22
N ILE A 419 -11.39 24.31 23.44
CA ILE A 419 -10.29 23.96 22.54
C ILE A 419 -9.87 22.51 22.79
N PRO A 420 -9.98 21.60 21.80
CA PRO A 420 -9.60 20.21 21.97
C PRO A 420 -8.08 20.02 22.09
N GLY A 421 -7.69 18.96 22.80
CA GLY A 421 -6.28 18.53 22.88
C GLY A 421 -5.68 18.04 21.56
N LYS A 422 -4.35 17.98 21.50
CA LYS A 422 -3.56 17.48 20.36
C LYS A 422 -4.11 16.22 19.69
N SER A 423 -4.43 15.19 20.50
CA SER A 423 -4.92 13.91 19.98
C SER A 423 -6.29 14.02 19.31
N GLU A 424 -7.14 14.92 19.82
CA GLU A 424 -8.48 15.16 19.30
C GLU A 424 -8.43 15.93 17.99
N LEU A 425 -7.63 17.01 17.93
CA LEU A 425 -7.41 17.77 16.70
C LEU A 425 -6.81 16.88 15.60
N LYS A 426 -5.84 16.01 15.92
CA LYS A 426 -5.33 15.01 14.96
C LYS A 426 -6.42 14.05 14.49
N ARG A 427 -7.33 13.62 15.38
CA ARG A 427 -8.44 12.71 15.05
C ARG A 427 -9.41 13.33 14.05
N ILE A 428 -9.68 14.63 14.15
CA ILE A 428 -10.55 15.36 13.20
C ILE A 428 -9.77 15.93 12.00
N GLY A 429 -8.54 15.48 11.76
CA GLY A 429 -7.74 15.86 10.59
C GLY A 429 -7.10 17.26 10.66
N LYS A 430 -7.11 17.91 11.82
CA LYS A 430 -6.55 19.25 12.04
C LYS A 430 -5.08 19.20 12.51
N SER A 431 -4.28 18.34 11.90
CA SER A 431 -2.86 18.17 12.25
C SER A 431 -2.00 19.41 11.98
N SER A 432 -2.35 20.22 10.96
CA SER A 432 -1.67 21.49 10.68
C SER A 432 -1.89 22.51 11.79
N LEU A 433 -3.09 22.54 12.36
CA LEU A 433 -3.42 23.39 13.49
C LEU A 433 -2.63 22.95 14.73
N VAL A 434 -2.49 21.65 14.97
CA VAL A 434 -1.62 21.14 16.04
C VAL A 434 -0.19 21.60 15.87
N ALA A 435 0.39 21.41 14.68
CA ALA A 435 1.75 21.84 14.40
C ALA A 435 1.92 23.36 14.58
N ALA A 436 0.93 24.15 14.14
CA ALA A 436 0.91 25.60 14.32
C ALA A 436 0.91 25.99 15.80
N VAL A 437 0.04 25.36 16.61
CA VAL A 437 -0.01 25.62 18.05
C VAL A 437 1.32 25.27 18.72
N GLU A 438 1.89 24.11 18.41
CA GLU A 438 3.18 23.67 18.99
C GLU A 438 4.38 24.52 18.54
N SER A 439 4.30 25.18 17.38
CA SER A 439 5.41 25.97 16.84
C SER A 439 5.38 27.44 17.29
N TYR A 440 4.19 28.00 17.51
CA TYR A 440 4.00 29.45 17.72
C TYR A 440 3.42 29.81 19.08
N PHE A 441 3.02 28.82 19.88
CA PHE A 441 2.45 29.02 21.21
C PHE A 441 3.14 28.11 22.22
N ILE A 442 3.20 28.54 23.47
CA ILE A 442 3.90 27.81 24.54
C ILE A 442 3.16 26.50 24.84
N SER A 443 1.83 26.53 24.82
CA SER A 443 0.99 25.36 24.99
C SER A 443 -0.44 25.61 24.48
N PHE A 444 -1.22 24.55 24.32
CA PHE A 444 -2.67 24.67 24.06
C PHE A 444 -3.41 25.41 25.18
N LYS A 445 -2.94 25.31 26.44
CA LYS A 445 -3.50 26.04 27.57
C LYS A 445 -3.22 27.54 27.46
N ASP A 446 -1.99 27.92 27.10
CA ASP A 446 -1.62 29.31 26.81
C ASP A 446 -2.47 29.90 25.67
N LEU A 447 -2.64 29.14 24.58
CA LEU A 447 -3.50 29.55 23.48
C LEU A 447 -4.95 29.77 23.92
N ALA A 448 -5.49 28.88 24.74
CA ALA A 448 -6.86 28.98 25.22
C ALA A 448 -7.06 30.21 26.13
N ASN A 449 -6.10 30.48 27.02
CA ASN A 449 -6.08 31.71 27.82
C ASN A 449 -6.07 32.96 26.94
N LYS A 450 -5.19 33.00 25.92
CA LYS A 450 -5.11 34.11 24.96
C LYS A 450 -6.39 34.29 24.14
N LEU A 451 -7.14 33.22 23.91
CA LEU A 451 -8.40 33.24 23.17
C LEU A 451 -9.63 33.43 24.08
N GLY A 452 -9.46 33.49 25.41
CA GLY A 452 -10.57 33.62 26.36
C GLY A 452 -11.50 32.41 26.35
N THR A 453 -10.97 31.20 26.11
CA THR A 453 -11.76 29.97 26.01
C THR A 453 -11.16 28.87 26.90
N GLU A 454 -11.97 27.88 27.25
CA GLU A 454 -11.51 26.74 28.03
C GLU A 454 -10.69 25.76 27.17
N TYR A 455 -9.61 25.21 27.72
CA TYR A 455 -8.84 24.11 27.13
C TYR A 455 -9.13 22.81 27.88
N LYS A 456 -9.65 21.79 27.19
CA LYS A 456 -9.85 20.45 27.76
C LYS A 456 -9.04 19.41 27.01
N THR A 457 -8.28 18.63 27.77
CA THR A 457 -7.71 17.38 27.27
C THR A 457 -8.68 16.24 27.46
N LEU A 458 -8.92 15.43 26.42
CA LEU A 458 -9.59 14.13 26.55
C LEU A 458 -8.86 13.12 27.45
N LYS A 459 -7.66 13.44 27.95
CA LYS A 459 -7.14 12.78 29.14
C LYS A 459 -7.96 13.28 30.33
N LEU A 460 -9.14 12.69 30.44
CA LEU A 460 -9.93 12.69 31.65
C LEU A 460 -9.00 12.22 32.78
N SER A 461 -8.97 12.97 33.88
CA SER A 461 -8.06 12.70 35.00
C SER A 461 -8.23 11.25 35.47
N ASN A 462 -7.21 10.67 36.10
CA ASN A 462 -7.32 9.29 36.59
C ASN A 462 -8.56 9.05 37.47
N GLY A 463 -9.05 10.09 38.16
CA GLY A 463 -10.27 10.06 38.98
C GLY A 463 -11.59 10.22 38.20
N HIS A 464 -11.59 10.72 36.96
CA HIS A 464 -12.83 10.89 36.20
C HIS A 464 -13.55 9.55 35.96
N TRP A 465 -12.79 8.50 35.67
CA TRP A 465 -13.30 7.13 35.49
C TRP A 465 -13.51 6.38 36.80
N GLN A 466 -13.32 7.01 37.96
CA GLN A 466 -13.70 6.46 39.26
C GLN A 466 -15.10 6.91 39.69
N ASN A 467 -15.66 7.94 39.04
CA ASN A 467 -17.00 8.41 39.30
C ASN A 467 -18.00 7.69 38.36
N ILE A 468 -19.01 7.05 38.95
CA ILE A 468 -20.02 6.25 38.24
C ILE A 468 -20.87 7.11 37.32
N ASP A 469 -21.28 8.31 37.75
CA ASP A 469 -22.10 9.23 36.95
C ASP A 469 -21.39 9.66 35.66
N ASN A 470 -20.07 9.89 35.73
CA ASN A 470 -19.27 10.20 34.55
C ASN A 470 -19.24 9.03 33.56
N ILE A 471 -19.12 7.79 34.06
CA ILE A 471 -19.17 6.59 33.23
C ILE A 471 -20.54 6.46 32.58
N GLN A 472 -21.62 6.64 33.33
CA GLN A 472 -22.99 6.56 32.84
C GLN A 472 -23.25 7.59 31.74
N ASN A 473 -22.94 8.87 31.99
CA ASN A 473 -23.13 9.95 31.02
C ASN A 473 -22.36 9.72 29.70
N GLU A 474 -21.12 9.23 29.77
CA GLU A 474 -20.35 8.92 28.56
C GLU A 474 -20.86 7.66 27.86
N LEU A 475 -21.31 6.66 28.61
CA LEU A 475 -21.90 5.43 28.08
C LEU A 475 -23.23 5.72 27.38
N ASP A 476 -24.09 6.58 27.93
CA ASP A 476 -25.35 7.03 27.33
C ASP A 476 -25.16 7.64 25.95
N LYS A 477 -24.14 8.50 25.80
CA LYS A 477 -23.79 9.08 24.49
C LYS A 477 -23.43 8.00 23.47
N VAL A 478 -22.73 6.96 23.89
CA VAL A 478 -22.35 5.82 23.04
C VAL A 478 -23.58 4.98 22.70
N VAL A 479 -24.42 4.65 23.68
CA VAL A 479 -25.65 3.88 23.50
C VAL A 479 -26.61 4.59 22.56
N LYS A 480 -26.87 5.90 22.78
CA LYS A 480 -27.69 6.74 21.90
C LYS A 480 -27.17 6.75 20.47
N LYS A 481 -25.84 6.82 20.30
CA LYS A 481 -25.19 6.81 18.98
C LYS A 481 -25.30 5.46 18.28
N LEU A 482 -25.18 4.35 19.00
CA LEU A 482 -25.20 3.00 18.44
C LEU A 482 -26.61 2.41 18.35
N LYS A 483 -27.58 3.00 19.06
CA LYS A 483 -28.93 2.45 19.29
C LYS A 483 -28.91 1.03 19.89
N ARG A 484 -27.83 0.69 20.61
CA ARG A 484 -27.63 -0.58 21.34
C ARG A 484 -26.51 -0.42 22.35
N PHE A 485 -26.43 -1.33 23.31
CA PHE A 485 -25.31 -1.37 24.25
C PHE A 485 -23.98 -1.66 23.51
N PRO A 486 -22.90 -0.90 23.76
CA PRO A 486 -21.63 -1.07 23.09
C PRO A 486 -20.90 -2.36 23.51
N THR A 487 -20.26 -3.01 22.53
CA THR A 487 -19.31 -4.10 22.74
C THR A 487 -17.89 -3.54 22.95
N ALA A 488 -16.96 -4.37 23.46
CA ALA A 488 -15.55 -4.00 23.58
C ALA A 488 -14.93 -3.55 22.23
N LYS A 489 -15.39 -4.13 21.12
CA LYS A 489 -14.95 -3.75 19.76
C LYS A 489 -15.45 -2.36 19.39
N ASP A 490 -16.67 -1.99 19.79
CA ASP A 490 -17.22 -0.66 19.57
C ASP A 490 -16.37 0.40 20.27
N PHE A 491 -16.05 0.21 21.55
CA PHE A 491 -15.16 1.12 22.28
C PHE A 491 -13.80 1.27 21.60
N LYS A 492 -13.19 0.18 21.13
CA LYS A 492 -11.93 0.24 20.40
C LYS A 492 -12.06 0.98 19.07
N SER A 493 -13.13 0.74 18.31
CA SER A 493 -13.39 1.42 17.04
C SER A 493 -13.66 2.93 17.22
N LEU A 494 -14.31 3.29 18.32
CA LEU A 494 -14.58 4.68 18.72
C LEU A 494 -13.40 5.34 19.44
N ARG A 495 -12.32 4.57 19.71
CA ARG A 495 -11.14 4.96 20.49
C ARG A 495 -11.47 5.42 21.91
N LEU A 496 -12.50 4.84 22.51
CA LEU A 496 -12.98 5.08 23.88
C LEU A 496 -12.40 4.04 24.86
N SER A 497 -11.13 3.70 24.72
CA SER A 497 -10.47 2.69 25.57
C SER A 497 -10.42 3.10 27.06
N GLY A 498 -10.43 4.41 27.34
CA GLY A 498 -10.51 4.95 28.70
C GLY A 498 -11.84 4.62 29.37
N LEU A 499 -12.96 4.89 28.68
CA LEU A 499 -14.30 4.54 29.14
C LEU A 499 -14.45 3.02 29.34
N LEU A 500 -13.97 2.21 28.39
CA LEU A 500 -13.98 0.75 28.56
C LEU A 500 -13.21 0.32 29.81
N LYS A 501 -12.02 0.90 30.06
CA LYS A 501 -11.24 0.59 31.26
C LYS A 501 -11.96 1.06 32.53
N GLY A 502 -12.58 2.24 32.52
CA GLY A 502 -13.41 2.75 33.61
C GLY A 502 -14.56 1.80 33.93
N ILE A 503 -15.29 1.36 32.91
CA ILE A 503 -16.39 0.39 33.06
C ILE A 503 -15.87 -0.91 33.68
N LEU A 504 -14.80 -1.49 33.12
CA LEU A 504 -14.25 -2.75 33.62
C LEU A 504 -13.70 -2.65 35.06
N ASN A 505 -13.20 -1.48 35.45
CA ASN A 505 -12.67 -1.26 36.79
C ASN A 505 -13.77 -1.11 37.86
N ASN A 506 -14.90 -0.49 37.52
CA ASN A 506 -15.98 -0.22 38.49
C ASN A 506 -17.05 -1.34 38.51
N PHE A 507 -17.34 -1.94 37.35
CA PHE A 507 -18.43 -2.90 37.19
C PHE A 507 -17.94 -4.32 36.87
N GLY A 508 -16.63 -4.51 36.63
CA GLY A 508 -16.05 -5.81 36.27
C GLY A 508 -16.26 -6.19 34.81
N THR A 509 -17.52 -6.28 34.34
CA THR A 509 -17.85 -6.61 32.94
C THR A 509 -18.77 -5.58 32.30
N LEU A 510 -18.78 -5.56 30.96
CA LEU A 510 -19.74 -4.74 30.18
C LEU A 510 -21.20 -5.14 30.44
N ARG A 511 -21.45 -6.42 30.78
CA ARG A 511 -22.79 -6.90 31.08
C ARG A 511 -23.26 -6.37 32.44
N ASP A 512 -22.40 -6.47 33.45
CA ASP A 512 -22.72 -6.01 34.81
C ASP A 512 -22.96 -4.49 34.79
N ALA A 513 -22.14 -3.74 34.07
CA ALA A 513 -22.36 -2.30 33.84
C ALA A 513 -23.70 -2.00 33.14
N ALA A 514 -24.12 -2.83 32.17
CA ALA A 514 -25.41 -2.65 31.53
C ALA A 514 -26.57 -2.85 32.52
N ILE A 515 -26.49 -3.91 33.33
CA ILE A 515 -27.51 -4.24 34.34
C ILE A 515 -27.58 -3.13 35.41
N GLU A 516 -26.43 -2.77 36.00
CA GLU A 516 -26.36 -1.80 37.10
C GLU A 516 -26.76 -0.39 36.66
N LEU A 517 -26.46 0.00 35.42
CA LEU A 517 -26.82 1.32 34.88
C LEU A 517 -28.19 1.34 34.19
N GLY A 518 -28.98 0.26 34.29
CA GLY A 518 -30.35 0.21 33.78
C GLY A 518 -30.49 0.11 32.26
N PHE A 519 -29.45 -0.34 31.55
CA PHE A 519 -29.52 -0.65 30.12
C PHE A 519 -29.97 -2.09 29.88
N ASP A 520 -30.58 -2.32 28.72
CA ASP A 520 -30.82 -3.68 28.21
C ASP A 520 -29.49 -4.41 28.07
N ALA A 521 -29.21 -5.29 29.04
CA ALA A 521 -28.00 -6.07 29.04
C ALA A 521 -27.94 -6.91 27.76
N PRO A 522 -26.80 -6.93 27.04
CA PRO A 522 -26.66 -7.78 25.88
C PRO A 522 -26.95 -9.22 26.33
N GLN A 523 -28.03 -9.81 25.81
CA GLN A 523 -28.39 -11.18 26.12
C GLN A 523 -27.31 -12.09 25.57
N ASN A 524 -26.31 -12.40 26.39
CA ASN A 524 -25.35 -13.44 26.10
C ASN A 524 -26.15 -14.74 26.03
N LYS A 525 -26.36 -15.21 24.80
CA LYS A 525 -26.96 -16.51 24.55
C LYS A 525 -26.18 -17.58 25.32
N PRO A 526 -26.86 -18.60 25.89
CA PRO A 526 -26.24 -19.57 26.77
C PRO A 526 -25.06 -20.30 26.11
N LYS A 527 -24.13 -20.82 26.92
CA LYS A 527 -22.97 -21.56 26.43
C LYS A 527 -23.45 -22.73 25.56
N GLY A 528 -22.98 -22.80 24.33
CA GLY A 528 -23.40 -23.81 23.35
C GLY A 528 -24.52 -23.37 22.41
N TYR A 529 -25.19 -22.23 22.65
CA TYR A 529 -26.26 -21.72 21.79
C TYR A 529 -25.85 -21.67 20.31
N TRP A 530 -24.66 -21.14 20.03
CA TRP A 530 -24.17 -21.01 18.66
C TRP A 530 -23.61 -22.32 18.05
N LYS A 531 -23.59 -23.42 18.79
CA LYS A 531 -23.27 -24.75 18.25
C LYS A 531 -24.52 -25.48 17.78
N ILE A 532 -25.70 -25.07 18.25
CA ILE A 532 -26.97 -25.71 17.91
C ILE A 532 -27.50 -25.10 16.62
N LYS A 533 -27.58 -25.89 15.56
CA LYS A 533 -27.97 -25.45 14.21
C LYS A 533 -29.31 -24.71 14.16
N ARG A 534 -30.31 -25.23 14.89
CA ARG A 534 -31.65 -24.63 15.00
C ARG A 534 -31.60 -23.16 15.45
N ASN A 535 -30.80 -22.86 16.46
CA ASN A 535 -30.65 -21.50 16.97
C ASN A 535 -30.06 -20.56 15.91
N LEU A 536 -29.19 -21.05 15.02
CA LEU A 536 -28.67 -20.24 13.93
C LEU A 536 -29.71 -20.00 12.84
N PHE A 537 -30.63 -20.94 12.60
CA PHE A 537 -31.76 -20.71 11.71
C PHE A 537 -32.70 -19.63 12.26
N GLU A 538 -33.00 -19.66 13.56
CA GLU A 538 -33.80 -18.60 14.20
C GLU A 538 -33.13 -17.22 14.05
N GLU A 539 -31.80 -17.14 14.22
CA GLU A 539 -31.06 -15.88 14.03
C GLU A 539 -31.01 -15.46 12.55
N LEU A 540 -30.89 -16.40 11.61
CA LEU A 540 -30.96 -16.12 10.17
C LEU A 540 -32.36 -15.68 9.74
N ASP A 541 -33.42 -16.17 10.40
CA ASP A 541 -34.79 -15.78 10.13
C ASP A 541 -35.01 -14.29 10.41
N GLN A 542 -34.40 -13.75 11.47
CA GLN A 542 -34.42 -12.31 11.75
C GLN A 542 -33.79 -11.49 10.62
N PHE A 543 -32.69 -11.98 10.03
CA PHE A 543 -32.10 -11.35 8.85
C PHE A 543 -33.03 -11.46 7.64
N TYR A 544 -33.66 -12.62 7.43
CA TYR A 544 -34.59 -12.78 6.33
C TYR A 544 -35.78 -11.84 6.45
N GLN A 545 -36.43 -11.78 7.62
CA GLN A 545 -37.56 -10.88 7.86
C GLN A 545 -37.17 -9.42 7.61
N LYS A 546 -35.95 -9.03 8.00
CA LYS A 546 -35.44 -7.67 7.82
C LYS A 546 -35.05 -7.33 6.37
N TYR A 547 -34.49 -8.26 5.63
CA TYR A 547 -33.91 -8.01 4.29
C TYR A 547 -34.68 -8.65 3.13
N ASN A 548 -35.76 -9.37 3.44
CA ASN A 548 -36.48 -10.27 2.53
C ASN A 548 -35.56 -11.27 1.79
N CYS A 549 -34.38 -11.56 2.35
CA CYS A 549 -33.41 -12.53 1.87
C CYS A 549 -32.34 -12.76 2.95
N ILE A 550 -31.54 -13.82 2.80
CA ILE A 550 -30.32 -13.97 3.61
C ILE A 550 -29.22 -13.09 3.02
N PRO A 551 -28.78 -11.99 3.68
CA PRO A 551 -27.85 -11.06 3.10
C PRO A 551 -26.43 -11.65 3.02
N SER A 552 -25.50 -10.91 2.40
CA SER A 552 -24.12 -11.37 2.23
C SER A 552 -23.38 -11.58 3.56
N CYS A 553 -22.35 -12.44 3.57
CA CYS A 553 -21.49 -12.68 4.73
C CYS A 553 -20.99 -11.38 5.40
N LYS A 554 -20.70 -10.33 4.61
CA LYS A 554 -20.20 -9.04 5.11
C LYS A 554 -21.27 -8.29 5.90
N ILE A 555 -22.53 -8.37 5.48
CA ILE A 555 -23.65 -7.72 6.17
C ILE A 555 -23.92 -8.46 7.48
N ILE A 556 -24.04 -9.78 7.45
CA ILE A 556 -24.26 -10.59 8.67
C ILE A 556 -23.08 -10.43 9.64
N GLU A 557 -21.83 -10.41 9.17
CA GLU A 557 -20.65 -10.24 10.04
C GLU A 557 -20.59 -8.86 10.69
N LYS A 558 -21.13 -7.84 10.04
CA LYS A 558 -21.23 -6.48 10.57
C LYS A 558 -22.29 -6.37 11.66
N GLU A 559 -23.43 -7.04 11.50
CA GLU A 559 -24.57 -6.94 12.41
C GLU A 559 -24.53 -7.99 13.53
N ASN A 560 -24.09 -9.20 13.23
CA ASN A 560 -23.98 -10.32 14.16
C ASN A 560 -22.72 -11.16 13.85
N SER A 561 -21.56 -10.67 14.30
CA SER A 561 -20.28 -11.34 14.07
C SER A 561 -20.20 -12.72 14.72
N MET A 562 -20.96 -12.96 15.80
CA MET A 562 -20.99 -14.26 16.49
C MET A 562 -21.74 -15.33 15.68
N LEU A 563 -22.85 -14.96 15.05
CA LEU A 563 -23.55 -15.83 14.10
C LEU A 563 -22.61 -16.23 12.95
N MET A 564 -21.95 -15.26 12.29
CA MET A 564 -21.03 -15.56 11.19
C MET A 564 -19.81 -16.38 11.60
N TYR A 565 -19.22 -16.08 12.76
CA TYR A 565 -18.15 -16.90 13.32
C TYR A 565 -18.61 -18.35 13.50
N SER A 566 -19.81 -18.55 14.03
CA SER A 566 -20.35 -19.87 14.34
C SER A 566 -20.72 -20.64 13.08
N ILE A 567 -21.31 -19.98 12.07
CA ILE A 567 -21.55 -20.56 10.74
C ILE A 567 -20.24 -21.08 10.13
N ARG A 568 -19.17 -20.28 10.18
CA ARG A 568 -17.86 -20.65 9.61
C ARG A 568 -17.20 -21.81 10.35
N ASN A 569 -17.22 -21.80 11.68
CA ASN A 569 -16.42 -22.73 12.48
C ASN A 569 -17.17 -24.02 12.87
N TYR A 570 -18.50 -24.01 12.92
CA TYR A 570 -19.30 -25.15 13.40
C TYR A 570 -20.23 -25.75 12.35
N HIS A 571 -20.61 -25.01 11.30
CA HIS A 571 -21.68 -25.42 10.38
C HIS A 571 -21.28 -25.43 8.90
N GLY A 572 -19.97 -25.54 8.61
CA GLY A 572 -19.48 -25.74 7.24
C GLY A 572 -19.56 -24.51 6.33
N GLY A 573 -19.74 -23.32 6.89
CA GLY A 573 -19.68 -22.06 6.15
C GLY A 573 -21.02 -21.59 5.58
N MET A 574 -21.03 -20.35 5.09
CA MET A 574 -22.27 -19.63 4.74
C MET A 574 -23.01 -20.23 3.55
N ILE A 575 -22.30 -20.80 2.57
CA ILE A 575 -22.93 -21.42 1.40
C ILE A 575 -23.78 -22.60 1.86
N LYS A 576 -23.16 -23.55 2.58
CA LYS A 576 -23.86 -24.71 3.15
C LYS A 576 -25.04 -24.29 4.01
N MET A 577 -24.82 -23.35 4.94
CA MET A 577 -25.85 -22.88 5.85
C MET A 577 -27.03 -22.21 5.13
N ARG A 578 -26.76 -21.45 4.06
CA ARG A 578 -27.81 -20.81 3.26
C ARG A 578 -28.62 -21.84 2.48
N THR A 579 -27.96 -22.81 1.84
CA THR A 579 -28.64 -23.88 1.11
C THR A 579 -29.56 -24.66 2.03
N GLU A 580 -29.08 -25.07 3.21
CA GLU A 580 -29.86 -25.82 4.19
C GLU A 580 -31.02 -25.02 4.79
N TYR A 581 -30.83 -23.71 5.04
CA TYR A 581 -31.90 -22.84 5.53
C TYR A 581 -33.02 -22.68 4.49
N LEU A 582 -32.67 -22.46 3.22
CA LEU A 582 -33.66 -22.30 2.14
C LEU A 582 -34.43 -23.61 1.90
N SER A 583 -33.73 -24.76 1.86
CA SER A 583 -34.38 -26.06 1.68
C SER A 583 -35.40 -26.43 2.76
N LEU A 584 -35.23 -25.89 3.99
CA LEU A 584 -36.14 -26.14 5.11
C LEU A 584 -37.34 -25.18 5.15
N ARG A 585 -37.31 -24.12 4.35
CA ARG A 585 -38.36 -23.10 4.31
C ARG A 585 -39.23 -23.19 3.06
N ASP A 586 -38.70 -23.82 2.01
CA ASP A 586 -39.45 -24.22 0.82
C ASP A 586 -40.27 -25.52 1.06
N LEU A 587 -40.19 -26.09 2.28
CA LEU A 587 -41.07 -27.11 2.86
C LEU A 587 -42.07 -26.45 3.81
#